data_AF-A0A0H5QHL8-F1
#
_entry.id   AF-A0A0H5QHL8-F1
#
_cell.length_a   1.000
_cell.length_b   1.000
_cell.length_c   1.000
_cell.angle_alpha   90.00
_cell.angle_beta   90.00
_cell.angle_gamma   90.00
#
_symmetry.space_group_name_H-M   'P 1'
#
loop_
_entity.id
_entity.type
_entity.pdbx_description
1 polymer ?
#
loop_
_entity_poly.entity_id
_entity_poly.type
_entity_poly.pdbx_seq_one_letter_code
_entity_poly.pdbx_strand_id
1 'polypeptide(L)'
;MHSSCALKRDKVTLCTGVRHRCLLNCSLFWRVSIDMGSGLNPIIGLSNGIMAVFFAYATYVQQNDPDYMLWMCLYGITTLTCILACSRMCPRGSRTMFIALSGISLVFLAQRRISEGALDLSPKTELGRESAGVLIIAAWSLQNLVLSNTPTSQMLAYAIVGVSVAAIASVALIPKFYLSQKDAIDHCFGVGIGPVTAHLFRSDWSQNKLSITAVVASNRAKQQLRLSGFLSTME
;
A
#
# COMPACT_ATOMS: atom_id res chain seq x y z
N MET A 1 -15.56 74.19 20.63
CA MET A 1 -14.33 73.83 21.36
C MET A 1 -13.69 72.65 20.65
N HIS A 2 -12.57 72.95 19.98
CA HIS A 2 -11.75 72.01 19.22
C HIS A 2 -11.04 71.02 20.13
N SER A 3 -10.94 69.75 19.72
CA SER A 3 -9.83 68.88 20.12
C SER A 3 -9.62 67.80 19.05
N SER A 4 -8.51 67.97 18.34
CA SER A 4 -8.03 67.18 17.22
C SER A 4 -7.57 65.79 17.66
N CYS A 5 -7.97 64.76 16.90
CA CYS A 5 -7.43 63.41 17.03
C CYS A 5 -6.14 63.30 16.20
N ALA A 6 -5.01 63.12 16.89
CA ALA A 6 -3.69 63.08 16.30
C ALA A 6 -3.44 61.78 15.52
N LEU A 7 -3.07 61.94 14.25
CA LEU A 7 -2.49 60.92 13.38
C LEU A 7 -1.11 60.50 13.92
N LYS A 8 -0.98 59.26 14.37
CA LYS A 8 0.33 58.64 14.65
C LYS A 8 0.82 57.93 13.39
N ARG A 9 1.79 58.56 12.74
CA ARG A 9 2.52 58.09 11.56
C ARG A 9 3.81 57.46 12.06
N ASP A 10 3.95 56.13 12.02
CA ASP A 10 5.22 55.48 12.34
C ASP A 10 5.59 54.38 11.33
N LYS A 11 6.61 54.74 10.54
CA LYS A 11 7.76 53.93 10.07
C LYS A 11 7.50 52.76 9.11
N VAL A 12 7.56 53.12 7.83
CA VAL A 12 8.11 52.29 6.74
C VAL A 12 9.52 51.83 7.14
N THR A 13 9.68 50.55 7.43
CA THR A 13 11.00 49.91 7.56
C THR A 13 11.27 49.13 6.27
N LEU A 14 12.05 49.76 5.40
CA LEU A 14 12.60 49.19 4.19
C LEU A 14 13.77 48.27 4.58
N CYS A 15 13.56 46.95 4.58
CA CYS A 15 14.65 45.98 4.69
C CYS A 15 14.89 45.31 3.34
N THR A 16 15.64 45.99 2.47
CA THR A 16 16.35 45.38 1.33
C THR A 16 17.59 44.67 1.86
N GLY A 17 17.41 43.42 2.30
CA GLY A 17 18.48 42.55 2.78
C GLY A 17 18.61 41.30 1.93
N VAL A 18 19.18 41.44 0.73
CA VAL A 18 19.64 40.30 -0.08
C VAL A 18 20.79 39.62 0.68
N ARG A 19 20.48 38.55 1.40
CA ARG A 19 21.49 37.64 1.97
C ARG A 19 21.59 36.40 1.10
N HIS A 20 22.61 36.40 0.24
CA HIS A 20 23.25 35.19 -0.23
C HIS A 20 23.69 34.37 1.00
N ARG A 21 23.02 33.26 1.25
CA ARG A 21 23.55 32.16 2.06
C ARG A 21 23.23 30.85 1.37
N CYS A 22 24.09 30.54 0.41
CA CYS A 22 24.27 29.19 -0.08
C CYS A 22 25.55 28.64 0.57
N LEU A 23 25.52 27.34 0.86
CA LEU A 23 26.64 26.45 1.16
C LEU A 23 26.97 26.17 2.64
N LEU A 24 26.90 24.86 2.92
CA LEU A 24 27.59 24.10 3.97
C LEU A 24 26.95 24.09 5.36
N ASN A 25 25.88 23.29 5.49
CA ASN A 25 25.62 22.57 6.74
C ASN A 25 25.34 21.09 6.42
N CYS A 26 26.43 20.33 6.20
CA CYS A 26 26.42 18.87 5.99
C CYS A 26 26.23 18.06 7.29
N SER A 27 25.82 18.69 8.40
CA SER A 27 25.49 18.01 9.67
C SER A 27 23.99 17.79 9.87
N LEU A 28 23.16 18.10 8.86
CA LEU A 28 21.70 17.99 8.94
C LEU A 28 21.13 16.59 8.63
N PHE A 29 21.93 15.53 8.79
CA PHE A 29 21.51 14.15 8.46
C PHE A 29 21.19 13.26 9.67
N TRP A 30 21.50 13.68 10.91
CA TRP A 30 21.29 12.82 12.10
C TRP A 30 20.53 13.43 13.27
N ARG A 31 20.04 14.67 13.18
CA ARG A 31 19.02 15.16 14.11
C ARG A 31 17.63 14.94 13.54
N VAL A 32 17.24 13.67 13.44
CA VAL A 32 15.84 13.30 13.67
C VAL A 32 15.56 13.49 15.16
N SER A 33 15.63 14.74 15.62
CA SER A 33 14.86 15.11 16.80
C SER A 33 13.43 14.95 16.34
N ILE A 34 12.77 13.91 16.87
CA ILE A 34 11.32 13.80 16.87
C ILE A 34 10.84 14.98 17.68
N ASP A 35 10.82 16.16 17.07
CA ASP A 35 10.19 17.33 17.63
C ASP A 35 8.71 16.98 17.60
N MET A 36 8.19 16.54 18.74
CA MET A 36 6.77 16.28 18.96
C MET A 36 5.97 17.60 18.98
N GLY A 37 6.36 18.58 18.16
CA GLY A 37 5.69 19.85 17.92
C GLY A 37 4.32 19.61 17.27
N SER A 38 3.32 19.48 18.13
CA SER A 38 2.00 20.15 18.10
C SER A 38 1.12 20.13 16.83
N GLY A 39 1.43 19.35 15.80
CA GLY A 39 0.61 19.32 14.57
C GLY A 39 -0.22 18.05 14.35
N LEU A 40 0.31 16.87 14.73
CA LEU A 40 -0.35 15.58 14.53
C LEU A 40 -0.31 14.78 15.83
N ASN A 41 -1.44 14.18 16.21
CA ASN A 41 -1.54 13.35 17.41
C ASN A 41 -0.56 12.17 17.30
N PRO A 42 0.37 11.95 18.26
CA PRO A 42 1.33 10.83 18.22
C PRO A 42 0.65 9.48 18.01
N ILE A 43 -0.62 9.35 18.43
CA ILE A 43 -1.45 8.17 18.20
C ILE A 43 -1.67 7.89 16.71
N ILE A 44 -1.88 8.92 15.89
CA ILE A 44 -2.04 8.78 14.43
C ILE A 44 -0.72 8.31 13.79
N GLY A 45 0.42 8.84 14.28
CA GLY A 45 1.74 8.40 13.85
C GLY A 45 1.96 6.91 14.15
N LEU A 46 1.69 6.49 15.39
CA LEU A 46 1.76 5.08 15.80
C LEU A 46 0.87 4.18 14.94
N SER A 47 -0.37 4.59 14.70
CA SER A 47 -1.33 3.82 13.91
C SER A 47 -0.87 3.67 12.45
N ASN A 48 -0.28 4.72 11.87
CA ASN A 48 0.36 4.62 10.55
C ASN A 48 1.58 3.69 10.56
N GLY A 49 2.37 3.65 11.64
CA GLY A 49 3.45 2.68 11.80
C GLY A 49 2.94 1.23 11.81
N ILE A 50 1.87 0.96 12.56
CA ILE A 50 1.20 -0.36 12.60
C ILE A 50 0.70 -0.74 11.20
N MET A 51 0.01 0.17 10.52
CA MET A 51 -0.49 -0.08 9.16
C MET A 51 0.61 -0.20 8.11
N ALA A 52 1.75 0.47 8.29
CA ALA A 52 2.91 0.28 7.42
C ALA A 52 3.42 -1.17 7.49
N VAL A 53 3.48 -1.76 8.69
CA VAL A 53 3.85 -3.18 8.85
C VAL A 53 2.83 -4.10 8.17
N PHE A 54 1.54 -3.81 8.34
CA PHE A 54 0.46 -4.55 7.67
C PHE A 54 0.61 -4.51 6.14
N PHE A 55 0.76 -3.32 5.55
CA PHE A 55 0.90 -3.19 4.08
C PHE A 55 2.22 -3.73 3.56
N ALA A 56 3.31 -3.67 4.34
CA ALA A 56 4.58 -4.29 3.98
C ALA A 56 4.43 -5.82 3.91
N TYR A 57 3.74 -6.41 4.90
CA TYR A 57 3.40 -7.82 4.88
C TYR A 57 2.50 -8.19 3.68
N ALA A 58 1.46 -7.39 3.42
CA ALA A 58 0.60 -7.59 2.26
C ALA A 58 1.41 -7.56 0.97
N THR A 59 2.30 -6.57 0.79
CA THR A 59 3.22 -6.46 -0.35
C THR A 59 4.06 -7.72 -0.53
N TYR A 60 4.58 -8.28 0.55
CA TYR A 60 5.40 -9.49 0.51
C TYR A 60 4.61 -10.72 0.04
N VAL A 61 3.38 -10.90 0.54
CA VAL A 61 2.54 -12.07 0.20
C VAL A 61 2.12 -12.10 -1.27
N GLN A 62 2.02 -10.94 -1.92
CA GLN A 62 1.54 -10.77 -3.30
C GLN A 62 2.52 -11.29 -4.36
N GLN A 63 3.72 -11.74 -3.99
CA GLN A 63 4.66 -12.37 -4.92
C GLN A 63 4.11 -13.65 -5.57
N ASN A 64 3.07 -14.24 -4.97
CA ASN A 64 2.44 -15.47 -5.45
C ASN A 64 1.29 -15.21 -6.45
N ASP A 65 0.85 -13.96 -6.63
CA ASP A 65 -0.27 -13.63 -7.50
C ASP A 65 0.18 -13.48 -8.96
N PRO A 66 -0.67 -13.85 -9.95
CA PRO A 66 -0.33 -13.72 -11.37
C PRO A 66 0.00 -12.27 -11.77
N ASP A 67 -0.67 -11.31 -11.12
CA ASP A 67 -0.52 -9.87 -11.31
C ASP A 67 0.29 -9.21 -10.18
N TYR A 68 1.29 -9.91 -9.63
CA TYR A 68 2.10 -9.45 -8.50
C TYR A 68 2.62 -8.02 -8.62
N MET A 69 3.00 -7.58 -9.83
CA MET A 69 3.55 -6.23 -10.03
C MET A 69 2.55 -5.14 -9.62
N LEU A 70 1.28 -5.27 -10.00
CA LEU A 70 0.25 -4.28 -9.70
C LEU A 70 0.03 -4.19 -8.19
N TRP A 71 -0.16 -5.35 -7.56
CA TRP A 71 -0.48 -5.44 -6.15
C TRP A 71 0.68 -5.05 -5.25
N MET A 72 1.91 -5.49 -5.59
CA MET A 72 3.11 -5.06 -4.89
C MET A 72 3.33 -3.55 -5.01
N CYS A 73 3.07 -2.94 -6.17
CA CYS A 73 3.15 -1.49 -6.31
C CYS A 73 2.11 -0.79 -5.42
N LEU A 74 0.86 -1.25 -5.43
CA LEU A 74 -0.23 -0.60 -4.71
C LEU A 74 -0.01 -0.66 -3.18
N TYR A 75 0.29 -1.84 -2.64
CA TYR A 75 0.60 -2.00 -1.22
C TYR A 75 1.94 -1.38 -0.84
N GLY A 76 2.95 -1.44 -1.70
CA GLY A 76 4.26 -0.84 -1.48
C GLY A 76 4.20 0.68 -1.38
N ILE A 77 3.50 1.35 -2.30
CA ILE A 77 3.29 2.80 -2.26
C ILE A 77 2.48 3.18 -1.00
N THR A 78 1.48 2.38 -0.63
CA THR A 78 0.70 2.62 0.59
C THR A 78 1.58 2.48 1.85
N THR A 79 2.47 1.47 1.88
CA THR A 79 3.47 1.27 2.93
C THR A 79 4.37 2.49 3.07
N LEU A 80 4.97 2.95 1.97
CA LEU A 80 5.84 4.13 1.95
C LEU A 80 5.10 5.38 2.42
N THR A 81 3.84 5.55 2.00
CA THR A 81 3.00 6.67 2.43
C THR A 81 2.75 6.64 3.94
N CYS A 82 2.48 5.47 4.51
CA CYS A 82 2.31 5.30 5.96
C CYS A 82 3.63 5.59 6.71
N ILE A 83 4.78 5.17 6.18
CA ILE A 83 6.10 5.48 6.77
C ILE A 83 6.34 6.99 6.75
N LEU A 84 6.07 7.68 5.63
CA LEU A 84 6.21 9.13 5.51
C LEU A 84 5.28 9.88 6.48
N ALA A 85 4.06 9.39 6.67
CA ALA A 85 3.10 9.94 7.62
C ALA A 85 3.56 9.73 9.08
N CYS A 86 4.10 8.55 9.39
CA CYS A 86 4.63 8.20 10.71
C CYS A 86 5.89 9.02 11.05
N SER A 87 6.83 9.16 10.11
CA SER A 87 8.11 9.83 10.31
C SER A 87 8.01 11.36 10.30
N ARG A 88 6.88 11.91 9.83
CA ARG A 88 6.65 13.34 9.65
C ARG A 88 7.68 14.03 8.73
N MET A 89 8.45 13.27 7.97
CA MET A 89 9.52 13.80 7.10
C MET A 89 8.95 14.72 6.01
N CYS A 90 7.76 14.40 5.48
CA CYS A 90 7.11 15.20 4.46
C CYS A 90 5.57 15.22 4.64
N PRO A 91 5.03 16.11 5.49
CA PRO A 91 3.59 16.16 5.79
C PRO A 91 2.72 16.49 4.57
N ARG A 92 3.21 17.37 3.68
CA ARG A 92 2.52 17.69 2.42
C ARG A 92 2.59 16.53 1.44
N GLY A 93 3.74 15.87 1.32
CA GLY A 93 3.93 14.73 0.42
C GLY A 93 3.05 13.55 0.80
N SER A 94 3.07 13.14 2.08
CA SER A 94 2.20 12.06 2.58
C SER A 94 0.71 12.37 2.37
N ARG A 95 0.27 13.61 2.60
CA ARG A 95 -1.11 14.02 2.31
C ARG A 95 -1.45 13.89 0.81
N THR A 96 -0.60 14.40 -0.08
CA THR A 96 -0.83 14.27 -1.54
C THR A 96 -0.89 12.81 -1.96
N MET A 97 -0.03 11.96 -1.40
CA MET A 97 -0.05 10.51 -1.68
C MET A 97 -1.33 9.86 -1.18
N PHE A 98 -1.84 10.19 0.01
CA PHE A 98 -3.13 9.68 0.47
C PHE A 98 -4.31 10.14 -0.40
N ILE A 99 -4.30 11.37 -0.91
CA ILE A 99 -5.30 11.83 -1.89
C ILE A 99 -5.23 10.94 -3.14
N ALA A 100 -4.04 10.78 -3.73
CA ALA A 100 -3.86 9.97 -4.93
C ALA A 100 -4.28 8.50 -4.70
N LEU A 101 -3.83 7.89 -3.61
CA LEU A 101 -4.18 6.50 -3.25
C LEU A 101 -5.68 6.33 -3.04
N SER A 102 -6.35 7.27 -2.34
CA SER A 102 -7.80 7.22 -2.17
C SER A 102 -8.54 7.32 -3.50
N GLY A 103 -8.13 8.24 -4.38
CA GLY A 103 -8.73 8.41 -5.70
C GLY A 103 -8.55 7.18 -6.60
N ILE A 104 -7.31 6.68 -6.73
CA ILE A 104 -7.00 5.48 -7.52
C ILE A 104 -7.79 4.27 -7.01
N SER A 105 -7.82 4.07 -5.69
CA SER A 105 -8.52 2.93 -5.08
C SER A 105 -10.03 3.02 -5.30
N LEU A 106 -10.64 4.20 -5.15
CA LEU A 106 -12.07 4.39 -5.40
C LEU A 106 -12.44 4.20 -6.87
N VAL A 107 -11.62 4.69 -7.80
CA VAL A 107 -11.82 4.48 -9.24
C VAL A 107 -11.72 2.99 -9.57
N PHE A 108 -10.72 2.29 -9.03
CA PHE A 108 -10.56 0.84 -9.21
C PHE A 108 -11.78 0.06 -8.71
N LEU A 109 -12.26 0.35 -7.50
CA LEU A 109 -13.46 -0.28 -6.92
C LEU A 109 -14.71 0.05 -7.72
N ALA A 110 -14.87 1.28 -8.20
CA ALA A 110 -16.00 1.67 -9.04
C ALA A 110 -15.98 0.93 -10.38
N GLN A 111 -14.82 0.82 -11.02
CA GLN A 111 -14.65 0.06 -12.26
C GLN A 111 -15.01 -1.41 -12.06
N ARG A 112 -14.50 -2.04 -10.99
CA ARG A 112 -14.84 -3.43 -10.64
C ARG A 112 -16.35 -3.61 -10.44
N ARG A 113 -16.98 -2.71 -9.67
CA ARG A 113 -18.43 -2.75 -9.46
C ARG A 113 -19.23 -2.66 -10.76
N ILE A 114 -18.78 -1.83 -11.70
CA ILE A 114 -19.44 -1.68 -13.01
C ILE A 114 -19.24 -2.94 -13.87
N SER A 115 -18.04 -3.49 -13.91
CA SER A 115 -17.70 -4.65 -14.73
C SER A 115 -18.33 -5.96 -14.24
N GLU A 116 -18.39 -6.16 -12.92
CA GLU A 116 -18.83 -7.42 -12.30
C GLU A 116 -20.26 -7.35 -11.77
N GLY A 117 -20.89 -6.17 -11.79
CA GLY A 117 -22.25 -5.93 -11.29
C GLY A 117 -22.37 -5.93 -9.76
N ALA A 118 -21.39 -6.50 -9.06
CA ALA A 118 -21.27 -6.52 -7.60
C ALA A 118 -19.83 -6.19 -7.14
N LEU A 119 -19.68 -5.71 -5.90
CA LEU A 119 -18.37 -5.70 -5.24
C LEU A 119 -18.25 -7.02 -4.49
N ASP A 120 -17.45 -7.95 -5.01
CA ASP A 120 -17.12 -9.15 -4.27
C ASP A 120 -16.16 -8.80 -3.14
N LEU A 121 -16.50 -9.21 -1.91
CA LEU A 121 -15.66 -9.07 -0.72
C LEU A 121 -15.50 -10.42 -0.01
N SER A 122 -15.83 -11.51 -0.70
CA SER A 122 -15.67 -12.86 -0.18
C SER A 122 -14.18 -13.16 0.00
N PRO A 123 -13.71 -13.58 1.19
CA PRO A 123 -12.32 -13.96 1.38
C PRO A 123 -11.94 -15.23 0.60
N LYS A 124 -12.94 -15.99 0.13
CA LYS A 124 -12.76 -17.26 -0.58
C LYS A 124 -12.39 -17.06 -2.05
N THR A 125 -12.81 -15.96 -2.65
CA THR A 125 -12.52 -15.65 -4.06
C THR A 125 -11.27 -14.79 -4.14
N GLU A 126 -10.45 -14.99 -5.18
CA GLU A 126 -9.27 -14.15 -5.43
C GLU A 126 -9.68 -12.68 -5.59
N LEU A 127 -10.66 -12.45 -6.44
CA LEU A 127 -11.27 -11.16 -6.69
C LEU A 127 -11.79 -10.47 -5.41
N GLY A 128 -12.40 -11.22 -4.50
CA GLY A 128 -12.91 -10.69 -3.24
C GLY A 128 -11.79 -10.26 -2.31
N ARG A 129 -10.67 -10.98 -2.28
CA ARG A 129 -9.46 -10.59 -1.52
C ARG A 129 -8.82 -9.34 -2.10
N GLU A 130 -8.68 -9.26 -3.43
CA GLU A 130 -8.15 -8.08 -4.12
C GLU A 130 -8.99 -6.84 -3.82
N SER A 131 -10.30 -6.94 -4.01
CA SER A 131 -11.25 -5.86 -3.75
C SER A 131 -11.26 -5.43 -2.29
N ALA A 132 -11.19 -6.37 -1.35
CA ALA A 132 -11.07 -6.07 0.08
C ALA A 132 -9.77 -5.34 0.40
N GLY A 133 -8.64 -5.73 -0.20
CA GLY A 133 -7.36 -5.07 -0.04
C GLY A 133 -7.37 -3.61 -0.52
N VAL A 134 -7.94 -3.36 -1.70
CA VAL A 134 -8.13 -2.00 -2.24
C VAL A 134 -9.08 -1.18 -1.37
N LEU A 135 -10.15 -1.80 -0.85
CA LEU A 135 -11.07 -1.14 0.08
C LEU A 135 -10.37 -0.71 1.37
N ILE A 136 -9.47 -1.53 1.92
CA ILE A 136 -8.67 -1.18 3.10
C ILE A 136 -7.75 0.01 2.79
N ILE A 137 -7.07 0.02 1.62
CA ILE A 137 -6.25 1.16 1.20
C ILE A 137 -7.08 2.45 1.09
N ALA A 138 -8.24 2.37 0.45
CA ALA A 138 -9.15 3.51 0.29
C ALA A 138 -9.61 4.06 1.65
N ALA A 139 -10.12 3.18 2.52
CA ALA A 139 -10.61 3.54 3.84
C ALA A 139 -9.50 4.15 4.70
N TRP A 140 -8.32 3.53 4.73
CA TRP A 140 -7.17 4.03 5.50
C TRP A 140 -6.68 5.39 4.99
N SER A 141 -6.61 5.55 3.67
CA SER A 141 -6.19 6.82 3.04
C SER A 141 -7.17 7.95 3.34
N LEU A 142 -8.47 7.70 3.16
CA LEU A 142 -9.53 8.68 3.46
C LEU A 142 -9.53 9.06 4.94
N GLN A 143 -9.40 8.08 5.84
CA GLN A 143 -9.33 8.33 7.26
C GLN A 143 -8.15 9.26 7.60
N ASN A 144 -6.95 9.01 7.06
CA ASN A 144 -5.80 9.89 7.28
C ASN A 144 -6.02 11.32 6.74
N LEU A 145 -6.73 11.47 5.63
CA LEU A 145 -7.09 12.79 5.10
C LEU A 145 -8.04 13.54 6.03
N VAL A 146 -9.07 12.87 6.55
CA VAL A 146 -10.03 13.49 7.50
C VAL A 146 -9.31 13.89 8.79
N LEU A 147 -8.49 13.00 9.33
CA LEU A 147 -7.74 13.25 10.58
C LEU A 147 -6.68 14.34 10.44
N SER A 148 -6.13 14.55 9.23
CA SER A 148 -5.19 15.64 8.99
C SER A 148 -5.82 17.04 9.06
N ASN A 149 -7.15 17.14 8.99
CA ASN A 149 -7.87 18.42 8.98
C ASN A 149 -8.79 18.62 10.20
N THR A 150 -8.89 17.64 11.10
CA THR A 150 -9.84 17.67 12.22
C THR A 150 -9.14 17.47 13.56
N PRO A 151 -9.49 18.24 14.61
CA PRO A 151 -9.02 17.96 15.94
C PRO A 151 -9.52 16.57 16.36
N THR A 152 -8.60 15.65 16.61
CA THR A 152 -8.94 14.25 16.91
C THR A 152 -9.40 14.13 18.36
N SER A 153 -10.66 13.73 18.57
CA SER A 153 -11.14 13.36 19.91
C SER A 153 -10.40 12.12 20.43
N GLN A 154 -10.30 11.96 21.75
CA GLN A 154 -9.65 10.78 22.34
C GLN A 154 -10.33 9.47 21.92
N MET A 155 -11.66 9.46 21.84
CA MET A 155 -12.43 8.30 21.36
C MET A 155 -12.08 7.93 19.92
N LEU A 156 -11.96 8.92 19.04
CA LEU A 156 -11.55 8.70 17.65
C LEU A 156 -10.11 8.16 17.58
N ALA A 157 -9.21 8.70 18.41
CA ALA A 157 -7.83 8.23 18.50
C ALA A 157 -7.74 6.74 18.89
N TYR A 158 -8.51 6.31 19.91
CA TYR A 158 -8.58 4.89 20.30
C TYR A 158 -9.21 4.01 19.22
N ALA A 159 -10.26 4.49 18.55
CA ALA A 159 -10.88 3.77 17.45
C ALA A 159 -9.89 3.51 16.31
N ILE A 160 -9.07 4.51 15.94
CA ILE A 160 -8.05 4.38 14.89
C ILE A 160 -7.02 3.31 15.24
N VAL A 161 -6.49 3.34 16.47
CA VAL A 161 -5.55 2.31 16.94
C VAL A 161 -6.21 0.93 16.91
N GLY A 162 -7.46 0.85 17.39
CA GLY A 162 -8.24 -0.38 17.38
C GLY A 162 -8.41 -0.96 15.98
N VAL A 163 -8.71 -0.12 14.98
CA VAL A 163 -8.80 -0.52 13.56
C VAL A 163 -7.46 -1.04 13.04
N SER A 164 -6.34 -0.36 13.36
CA SER A 164 -5.00 -0.83 12.93
C SER A 164 -4.62 -2.17 13.56
N VAL A 165 -4.91 -2.36 14.85
CA VAL A 165 -4.67 -3.63 15.55
C VAL A 165 -5.56 -4.73 14.99
N ALA A 166 -6.83 -4.43 14.72
CA ALA A 166 -7.75 -5.37 14.09
C ALA A 166 -7.28 -5.79 12.68
N ALA A 167 -6.74 -4.86 11.89
CA ALA A 167 -6.15 -5.18 10.59
C ALA A 167 -4.97 -6.15 10.69
N ILE A 168 -4.06 -5.96 11.66
CA ILE A 168 -2.98 -6.93 11.90
C ILE A 168 -3.53 -8.28 12.40
N ALA A 169 -4.47 -8.26 13.35
CA ALA A 169 -5.05 -9.48 13.89
C ALA A 169 -5.77 -10.30 12.79
N SER A 170 -6.41 -9.63 11.83
CA SER A 170 -7.13 -10.28 10.74
C SER A 170 -6.20 -11.12 9.85
N VAL A 171 -4.93 -10.72 9.70
CA VAL A 171 -3.90 -11.49 8.96
C VAL A 171 -3.70 -12.89 9.56
N ALA A 172 -3.79 -13.02 10.88
CA ALA A 172 -3.64 -14.32 11.56
C ALA A 172 -4.97 -15.06 11.69
N LEU A 173 -6.07 -14.32 11.95
CA LEU A 173 -7.37 -14.91 12.26
C LEU A 173 -8.12 -15.38 11.00
N ILE A 174 -8.12 -14.60 9.91
CA ILE A 174 -8.87 -14.94 8.70
C ILE A 174 -8.37 -16.25 8.09
N PRO A 175 -7.06 -16.45 7.84
CA PRO A 175 -6.59 -17.69 7.26
C PRO A 175 -6.86 -18.91 8.15
N LYS A 176 -6.79 -18.73 9.47
CA LYS A 176 -7.00 -19.82 10.43
C LYS A 176 -8.45 -20.27 10.54
N PHE A 177 -9.40 -19.34 10.49
CA PHE A 177 -10.81 -19.63 10.77
C PHE A 177 -11.72 -19.63 9.54
N TYR A 178 -11.34 -18.94 8.48
CA TYR A 178 -12.21 -18.71 7.31
C TYR A 178 -11.70 -19.34 6.02
N LEU A 179 -10.40 -19.61 5.89
CA LEU A 179 -9.83 -20.22 4.70
C LEU A 179 -9.59 -21.72 4.93
N SER A 180 -10.23 -22.55 4.12
CA SER A 180 -9.83 -23.94 3.99
C SER A 180 -8.52 -24.03 3.24
N GLN A 181 -7.75 -25.10 3.45
CA GLN A 181 -6.54 -25.35 2.66
C GLN A 181 -6.86 -25.38 1.15
N LYS A 182 -8.05 -25.88 0.77
CA LYS A 182 -8.52 -25.87 -0.62
C LYS A 182 -8.69 -24.47 -1.22
N ASP A 183 -8.98 -23.48 -0.38
CA ASP A 183 -9.17 -22.08 -0.82
C ASP A 183 -7.82 -21.34 -0.94
N ALA A 184 -6.73 -21.91 -0.41
CA ALA A 184 -5.41 -21.29 -0.31
C ALA A 184 -4.32 -21.94 -1.21
N ILE A 185 -4.58 -23.14 -1.76
CA ILE A 185 -3.57 -23.98 -2.44
C ILE A 185 -2.95 -23.30 -3.67
N ASP A 186 -3.70 -22.49 -4.42
CA ASP A 186 -3.21 -21.98 -5.70
C ASP A 186 -2.58 -20.58 -5.63
N HIS A 187 -2.78 -19.82 -4.54
CA HIS A 187 -2.47 -18.38 -4.52
C HIS A 187 -1.87 -17.83 -3.20
N CYS A 188 -1.67 -18.64 -2.15
CA CYS A 188 -1.26 -18.14 -0.82
C CYS A 188 -0.15 -18.97 -0.16
N PHE A 189 0.91 -19.30 -0.90
CA PHE A 189 2.09 -19.95 -0.32
C PHE A 189 2.77 -19.05 0.73
N GLY A 190 2.84 -19.53 1.98
CA GLY A 190 3.57 -18.86 3.08
C GLY A 190 2.70 -18.09 4.09
N VAL A 191 1.38 -17.99 3.90
CA VAL A 191 0.49 -17.27 4.83
C VAL A 191 0.07 -18.19 5.99
N GLY A 192 0.98 -18.49 6.92
CA GLY A 192 0.65 -19.00 8.27
C GLY A 192 -0.02 -20.38 8.39
N ILE A 193 -0.41 -21.04 7.30
CA ILE A 193 -0.97 -22.40 7.30
C ILE A 193 0.17 -23.43 7.23
N GLY A 194 1.00 -23.44 8.29
CA GLY A 194 1.80 -24.60 8.70
C GLY A 194 3.32 -24.58 8.45
N PRO A 195 4.14 -24.84 9.51
CA PRO A 195 5.34 -25.63 9.39
C PRO A 195 4.92 -27.12 9.54
N VAL A 196 5.01 -27.96 8.49
CA VAL A 196 5.14 -29.45 8.55
C VAL A 196 4.99 -30.12 7.18
N THR A 197 4.31 -29.54 6.17
CA THR A 197 4.13 -30.19 4.85
C THR A 197 5.02 -29.67 3.73
N ALA A 198 5.94 -28.73 3.99
CA ALA A 198 6.93 -28.31 3.01
C ALA A 198 7.80 -29.48 2.48
N HIS A 199 7.93 -30.56 3.25
CA HIS A 199 8.66 -31.76 2.85
C HIS A 199 7.89 -32.69 1.89
N LEU A 200 6.56 -32.65 1.90
CA LEU A 200 5.71 -33.45 0.98
C LEU A 200 5.43 -32.72 -0.34
N PHE A 201 5.41 -31.39 -0.33
CA PHE A 201 5.22 -30.60 -1.56
C PHE A 201 6.49 -30.44 -2.39
N ARG A 202 7.69 -30.59 -1.78
CA ARG A 202 8.95 -30.52 -2.53
C ARG A 202 9.13 -31.67 -3.51
N SER A 203 8.57 -32.85 -3.22
CA SER A 203 8.63 -34.01 -4.12
C SER A 203 7.68 -33.91 -5.32
N ASP A 204 6.53 -33.24 -5.18
CA ASP A 204 5.60 -33.06 -6.30
C ASP A 204 6.00 -31.93 -7.24
N TRP A 205 6.66 -30.88 -6.72
CA TRP A 205 7.14 -29.78 -7.57
C TRP A 205 8.25 -30.20 -8.54
N SER A 206 9.10 -31.17 -8.18
CA SER A 206 10.10 -31.69 -9.12
C SER A 206 9.46 -32.56 -10.22
N GLN A 207 8.40 -33.29 -9.88
CA GLN A 207 7.64 -34.09 -10.85
C GLN A 207 6.88 -33.20 -11.84
N ASN A 208 6.27 -32.10 -11.37
CA ASN A 208 5.55 -31.17 -12.26
C ASN A 208 6.45 -30.26 -13.10
N LYS A 209 7.68 -29.94 -12.66
CA LYS A 209 8.65 -29.27 -13.54
C LYS A 209 9.01 -30.12 -14.75
N LEU A 210 9.10 -31.44 -14.59
CA LEU A 210 9.38 -32.36 -15.69
C LEU A 210 8.21 -32.48 -16.67
N SER A 211 6.96 -32.46 -16.19
CA SER A 211 5.78 -32.49 -17.07
C SER A 211 5.62 -31.18 -17.87
N ILE A 212 5.81 -30.02 -17.24
CA ILE A 212 5.69 -28.72 -17.92
C ILE A 212 6.82 -28.53 -18.96
N THR A 213 8.06 -28.90 -18.63
CA THR A 213 9.15 -28.82 -19.61
C THR A 213 8.96 -29.78 -20.78
N ALA A 214 8.41 -30.97 -20.55
CA ALA A 214 8.05 -31.91 -21.62
C ALA A 214 6.93 -31.36 -22.52
N VAL A 215 5.90 -30.72 -21.96
CA VAL A 215 4.81 -30.10 -22.73
C VAL A 215 5.31 -28.92 -23.56
N VAL A 216 6.14 -28.05 -22.98
CA VAL A 216 6.74 -26.90 -23.69
C VAL A 216 7.68 -27.38 -24.81
N ALA A 217 8.48 -28.42 -24.58
CA ALA A 217 9.33 -29.03 -25.60
C ALA A 217 8.50 -29.66 -26.74
N SER A 218 7.42 -30.38 -26.42
CA SER A 218 6.52 -30.96 -27.43
C SER A 218 5.85 -29.90 -28.30
N ASN A 219 5.44 -28.77 -27.72
CA ASN A 219 4.81 -27.68 -28.47
C ASN A 219 5.82 -26.96 -29.37
N ARG A 220 7.07 -26.76 -28.93
CA ARG A 220 8.13 -26.23 -29.81
C ARG A 220 8.41 -27.14 -31.01
N ALA A 221 8.47 -28.46 -30.80
CA ALA A 221 8.69 -29.40 -31.88
C ALA A 221 7.56 -29.38 -32.92
N LYS A 222 6.29 -29.32 -32.48
CA LYS A 222 5.14 -29.18 -33.38
C LYS A 222 5.16 -27.86 -34.15
N GLN A 223 5.62 -26.77 -33.52
CA GLN A 223 5.70 -25.47 -34.15
C GLN A 223 6.80 -25.42 -35.22
N GLN A 224 7.96 -26.05 -34.97
CA GLN A 224 9.02 -26.18 -35.98
C GLN A 224 8.59 -27.00 -37.19
N LEU A 225 7.85 -28.11 -36.98
CA LEU A 225 7.32 -28.91 -38.09
C LEU A 225 6.29 -28.16 -38.95
N ARG A 226 5.47 -27.30 -38.34
CA ARG A 226 4.54 -26.43 -39.09
C ARG A 226 5.30 -25.39 -39.93
N LEU A 227 6.37 -24.83 -39.40
CA LEU A 227 7.22 -23.87 -40.11
C LEU A 227 7.97 -24.52 -41.28
N SER A 228 8.52 -25.73 -41.10
CA SER A 228 9.20 -26.44 -42.18
C SER A 228 8.24 -26.87 -43.30
N GLY A 229 7.03 -27.31 -42.96
CA GLY A 229 6.01 -27.65 -43.97
C GLY A 229 5.56 -26.44 -44.79
N PHE A 230 5.43 -25.27 -44.15
CA PHE A 230 5.07 -24.03 -44.83
C PHE A 230 6.15 -23.56 -45.83
N LEU A 231 7.43 -23.73 -45.49
CA LEU A 231 8.54 -23.37 -46.37
C LEU A 231 8.62 -24.30 -47.60
N SER A 232 8.35 -25.61 -47.46
CA SER A 232 8.37 -26.55 -48.59
C SER A 232 7.25 -26.34 -49.61
N THR A 233 6.17 -25.63 -49.26
CA THR A 233 5.08 -25.30 -50.19
C THR A 233 5.32 -24.01 -50.98
N MET A 234 6.39 -23.27 -50.68
CA MET A 234 6.75 -22.03 -51.38
C MET A 234 7.88 -22.19 -52.40
N GLU A 235 8.44 -23.40 -52.54
CA GLU A 235 9.34 -23.80 -53.64
C GLU A 235 8.55 -24.55 -54.73
#